data_AF-A0A8J9TAL0-F1
#
_entry.id   AF-A0A8J9TAL0-F1
#
_cell.length_a   1.000
_cell.length_b   1.000
_cell.length_c   1.000
_cell.angle_alpha   90.00
_cell.angle_beta   90.00
_cell.angle_gamma   90.00
#
_symmetry.space_group_name_H-M   'P 1'
#
loop_
_entity.id
_entity.type
_entity.pdbx_description
1 polymer ?
#
loop_
_entity_poly.entity_id
_entity_poly.type
_entity_poly.pdbx_seq_one_letter_code
_entity_poly.pdbx_strand_id
1 'polypeptide(L)'
;FMWPFALLAIGCVPLMGFATSLEMKQILGEDEGDVDNVVEALNTPGGLIVETLLNIRTVSALTLENKRFTDYQDSLVKTEPDFKFDAFMTGFVSGISMFIQQWINGLQLWFGGYILSKFPDDYDFNDFLIANFAVLFALFGLGAAFQDISDRKEVEKSAGRIFYLLDRASSIDPLSTEGKKL
;
A
#
# COMPACT_ATOMS: atom_id res chain seq x y z
N PHE A 1 13.05 -32.49 -15.49
CA PHE A 1 11.69 -31.97 -15.72
C PHE A 1 11.78 -30.61 -16.38
N MET A 2 11.60 -30.57 -17.71
CA MET A 2 11.31 -29.38 -18.54
C MET A 2 11.94 -28.02 -18.14
N TRP A 3 13.27 -27.89 -18.26
CA TRP A 3 13.99 -26.64 -17.97
C TRP A 3 13.52 -25.39 -18.75
N PRO A 4 13.05 -25.47 -20.01
CA PRO A 4 12.61 -24.27 -20.74
C PRO A 4 11.35 -23.65 -20.12
N PHE A 5 10.48 -24.48 -19.56
CA PHE A 5 9.26 -24.05 -18.87
C PHE A 5 9.59 -23.33 -17.55
N ALA A 6 10.56 -23.85 -16.79
CA ALA A 6 11.04 -23.22 -15.56
C ALA A 6 11.69 -21.85 -15.81
N LEU A 7 12.47 -21.70 -16.88
CA LEU A 7 13.07 -20.41 -17.26
C LEU A 7 12.01 -19.37 -17.64
N LEU A 8 10.96 -19.78 -18.36
CA LEU A 8 9.84 -18.89 -18.67
C LEU A 8 9.20 -18.39 -17.37
N ALA A 9 8.92 -19.28 -16.42
CA ALA A 9 8.32 -18.92 -15.15
C ALA A 9 9.19 -17.92 -14.37
N ILE A 10 10.51 -18.12 -14.30
CA ILE A 10 11.44 -17.19 -13.64
C ILE A 10 11.48 -15.84 -14.36
N GLY A 11 11.45 -15.83 -15.70
CA GLY A 11 11.40 -14.60 -16.50
C GLY A 11 10.14 -13.77 -16.30
N CYS A 12 9.02 -14.40 -15.93
CA CYS A 12 7.76 -13.71 -15.62
C CYS A 12 7.72 -13.08 -14.23
N VAL A 13 8.50 -13.58 -13.26
CA VAL A 13 8.54 -13.05 -11.88
C VAL A 13 8.83 -11.55 -11.81
N PRO A 14 9.86 -10.98 -12.47
CA PRO A 14 10.13 -9.53 -12.39
C PRO A 14 9.02 -8.69 -13.02
N LEU A 15 8.37 -9.19 -14.09
CA LEU A 15 7.25 -8.50 -14.73
C LEU A 15 6.03 -8.46 -13.80
N MET A 16 5.75 -9.58 -13.11
CA MET A 16 4.68 -9.65 -12.12
C MET A 16 4.99 -8.77 -10.90
N GLY A 17 6.22 -8.79 -10.39
CA GLY A 17 6.65 -7.94 -9.28
C GLY A 17 6.56 -6.44 -9.59
N PHE A 18 6.86 -6.05 -10.84
CA PHE A 18 6.67 -4.67 -11.28
C PHE A 18 5.19 -4.27 -11.28
N ALA A 19 4.30 -5.12 -11.81
CA ALA A 19 2.87 -4.87 -11.83
C ALA A 19 2.27 -4.76 -10.42
N THR A 20 2.63 -5.67 -9.51
CA THR A 20 2.15 -5.63 -8.12
C THR A 20 2.71 -4.43 -7.35
N SER A 21 3.93 -4.00 -7.64
CA SER A 21 4.51 -2.80 -7.02
C SER A 21 3.78 -1.50 -7.43
N LEU A 22 3.26 -1.44 -8.66
CA LEU A 22 2.45 -0.31 -9.11
C LEU A 22 1.10 -0.27 -8.41
N GLU A 23 0.46 -1.43 -8.28
CA GLU A 23 -0.81 -1.56 -7.56
C GLU A 23 -0.66 -1.24 -6.07
N MET A 24 0.43 -1.73 -5.44
CA MET A 24 0.73 -1.45 -4.04
C MET A 24 0.99 0.05 -3.79
N LYS A 25 1.61 0.76 -4.74
CA LYS A 25 1.75 2.22 -4.67
C LYS A 25 0.44 2.98 -4.80
N GLN A 26 -0.55 2.44 -5.50
CA GLN A 26 -1.87 3.07 -5.58
C GLN A 26 -2.67 2.86 -4.31
N ILE A 27 -2.62 1.65 -3.73
CA ILE A 27 -3.32 1.33 -2.48
C ILE A 27 -2.68 2.07 -1.29
N LEU A 28 -1.34 2.14 -1.22
CA LEU A 28 -0.64 2.85 -0.15
C LEU A 28 -0.54 4.36 -0.39
N GLY A 29 -0.68 4.80 -1.64
CA GLY A 29 -0.55 6.21 -2.05
C GLY A 29 -1.66 7.13 -1.57
N GLU A 30 -2.73 6.59 -0.98
CA GLU A 30 -3.80 7.37 -0.36
C GLU A 30 -3.65 7.51 1.17
N ASP A 31 -2.75 6.75 1.83
CA ASP A 31 -2.66 6.70 3.30
C ASP A 31 -1.30 7.16 3.87
N GLU A 32 -0.33 7.52 3.00
CA GLU A 32 0.73 8.43 3.44
C GLU A 32 0.16 9.85 3.48
N GLY A 33 -0.64 10.09 4.52
CA GLY A 33 -0.85 11.43 5.03
C GLY A 33 0.50 12.10 5.14
N ASP A 34 0.68 13.14 4.34
CA ASP A 34 1.80 14.06 4.38
C ASP A 34 1.81 14.74 5.76
N VAL A 35 2.44 14.08 6.73
CA VAL A 35 2.64 14.62 8.09
C VAL A 35 3.71 15.74 8.08
N ASP A 36 4.37 15.99 6.94
CA ASP A 36 5.43 17.00 6.86
C ASP A 36 4.91 18.45 6.89
N ASN A 37 3.59 18.68 6.79
CA ASN A 37 3.00 19.99 7.04
C ASN A 37 1.85 19.91 8.07
N VAL A 38 2.19 19.95 9.36
CA VAL A 38 1.21 20.11 10.47
C VAL A 38 0.23 21.28 10.24
N VAL A 39 0.66 22.30 9.50
CA VAL A 39 -0.17 23.46 9.10
C VAL A 39 -1.21 23.08 8.04
N GLU A 40 -0.91 22.16 7.15
CA GLU A 40 -1.82 21.69 6.10
C GLU A 40 -2.85 20.70 6.67
N ALA A 41 -2.43 19.88 7.64
CA ALA A 41 -3.33 19.04 8.43
C ALA A 41 -4.43 19.83 9.16
N LEU A 42 -4.15 21.05 9.63
CA LEU A 42 -5.13 21.95 10.26
C LEU A 42 -6.11 22.58 9.25
N ASN A 43 -5.70 22.72 7.99
CA ASN A 43 -6.56 23.22 6.90
C ASN A 43 -7.43 22.12 6.26
N THR A 44 -7.26 20.86 6.68
CA THR A 44 -8.15 19.78 6.26
C THR A 44 -9.55 19.97 6.86
N PRO A 45 -10.60 19.45 6.21
CA PRO A 45 -11.96 19.51 6.72
C PRO A 45 -12.06 18.88 8.12
N GLY A 46 -11.32 17.78 8.34
CA GLY A 46 -11.24 17.09 9.64
C GLY A 46 -10.56 17.93 10.71
N GLY A 47 -9.43 18.57 10.40
CA GLY A 47 -8.72 19.47 11.30
C GLY A 47 -9.57 20.67 11.73
N LEU A 48 -10.27 21.30 10.78
CA LEU A 48 -11.13 22.46 11.03
C LEU A 48 -12.34 22.11 11.90
N ILE A 49 -12.95 20.93 11.70
CA ILE A 49 -14.03 20.41 12.56
C ILE A 49 -13.51 20.19 13.98
N VAL A 50 -12.38 19.50 14.13
CA VAL A 50 -11.79 19.19 15.44
C VAL A 50 -11.48 20.47 16.20
N GLU A 51 -10.85 21.45 15.55
CA GLU A 51 -10.56 22.77 16.14
C GLU A 51 -11.85 23.49 16.61
N THR A 52 -12.90 23.46 15.77
CA THR A 52 -14.18 24.12 16.04
C THR A 52 -14.91 23.45 17.21
N LEU A 53 -14.93 22.12 17.27
CA LEU A 53 -15.58 21.36 18.34
C LEU A 53 -14.86 21.54 19.68
N LEU A 54 -13.53 21.52 19.69
CA LEU A 54 -12.73 21.75 20.89
C LEU A 54 -12.96 23.16 21.47
N ASN A 55 -13.21 24.15 20.62
CA ASN A 55 -13.37 25.55 21.01
C ASN A 55 -14.80 26.09 20.84
N ILE A 56 -15.83 25.22 20.89
CA ILE A 56 -17.22 25.60 20.57
C ILE A 56 -17.76 26.76 21.43
N ARG A 57 -17.36 26.85 22.70
CA ARG A 57 -17.74 27.96 23.59
C ARG A 57 -17.17 29.30 23.11
N THR A 58 -15.94 29.30 22.62
CA THR A 58 -15.27 30.50 22.07
C THR A 58 -15.88 30.90 20.75
N VAL A 59 -16.20 29.93 19.89
CA VAL A 59 -16.86 30.16 18.59
C VAL A 59 -18.24 30.78 18.78
N SER A 60 -19.03 30.25 19.72
CA SER A 60 -20.35 30.77 20.06
C SER A 60 -20.28 32.15 20.72
N ALA A 61 -19.31 32.37 21.63
CA ALA A 61 -19.11 33.67 22.29
C ALA A 61 -18.69 34.79 21.32
N LEU A 62 -18.01 34.45 20.22
CA LEU A 62 -17.61 35.38 19.17
C LEU A 62 -18.59 35.41 17.98
N THR A 63 -19.67 34.63 18.03
CA THR A 63 -20.67 34.49 16.95
C THR A 63 -20.03 34.12 15.60
N LEU A 64 -18.99 33.27 15.61
CA LEU A 64 -18.20 32.89 14.44
C LEU A 64 -18.70 31.62 13.73
N GLU A 65 -19.87 31.10 14.11
CA GLU A 65 -20.43 29.84 13.60
C GLU A 65 -20.56 29.85 12.07
N ASN A 66 -21.13 30.91 11.50
CA ASN A 66 -21.27 31.04 10.04
C ASN A 66 -19.91 31.12 9.33
N LYS A 67 -18.93 31.80 9.92
CA LYS A 67 -17.60 31.94 9.32
C LYS A 67 -16.90 30.58 9.26
N ARG A 68 -16.91 29.82 10.37
CA ARG A 68 -16.32 28.47 10.41
C ARG A 68 -17.06 27.49 9.52
N PHE A 69 -18.37 27.66 9.34
CA PHE A 69 -19.14 26.87 8.37
C PHE A 69 -18.70 27.14 6.92
N THR A 70 -18.48 28.41 6.54
CA THR A 70 -17.95 28.76 5.21
C THR A 70 -16.53 28.24 5.01
N ASP A 71 -15.65 28.42 6.01
CA ASP A 71 -14.27 27.91 5.95
C ASP A 71 -14.26 26.37 5.76
N TYR A 72 -15.22 25.67 6.38
CA TYR A 72 -15.41 24.22 6.20
C TYR A 72 -15.88 23.85 4.79
N GLN A 73 -16.84 24.58 4.23
CA GLN A 73 -17.30 24.35 2.84
C GLN A 73 -16.16 24.59 1.84
N ASP A 74 -15.38 25.66 2.01
CA ASP A 74 -14.25 25.96 1.12
C ASP A 74 -13.14 24.91 1.24
N SER A 75 -12.88 24.41 2.45
CA SER A 75 -11.93 23.31 2.68
C SER A 75 -12.42 22.00 2.05
N LEU A 76 -13.71 21.69 2.14
CA LEU A 76 -14.34 20.53 1.47
C LEU A 76 -14.16 20.59 -0.05
N VAL A 77 -14.44 21.72 -0.68
CA VAL A 77 -14.33 21.85 -2.14
C VAL A 77 -12.88 21.76 -2.62
N LYS A 78 -11.92 22.23 -1.82
CA LYS A 78 -10.49 22.10 -2.12
C LYS A 78 -9.96 20.68 -1.90
N THR A 79 -10.53 19.97 -0.93
CA THR A 79 -10.10 18.62 -0.54
C THR A 79 -10.86 17.55 -1.31
N GLU A 80 -12.01 17.86 -1.93
CA GLU A 80 -12.66 16.97 -2.89
C GLU A 80 -11.67 16.67 -4.01
N PRO A 81 -11.07 15.47 -4.04
CA PRO A 81 -10.26 15.05 -5.16
C PRO A 81 -11.18 15.01 -6.39
N ASP A 82 -10.59 15.06 -7.57
CA ASP A 82 -11.28 14.67 -8.80
C ASP A 82 -11.53 13.15 -8.75
N PHE A 83 -12.44 12.71 -7.88
CA PHE A 83 -12.76 11.31 -7.59
C PHE A 83 -13.04 10.52 -8.87
N LYS A 84 -13.59 11.18 -9.89
CA LYS A 84 -13.85 10.57 -11.20
C LYS A 84 -12.57 10.21 -11.94
N PHE A 85 -11.57 11.10 -11.92
CA PHE A 85 -10.30 10.88 -12.59
C PHE A 85 -9.45 9.87 -11.81
N ASP A 86 -9.38 10.03 -10.49
CA ASP A 86 -8.63 9.10 -9.62
C ASP A 86 -9.23 7.69 -9.65
N ALA A 87 -10.56 7.56 -9.51
CA ALA A 87 -11.21 6.25 -9.62
C ALA A 87 -11.03 5.61 -11.01
N PHE A 88 -11.06 6.42 -12.08
CA PHE A 88 -10.79 5.92 -13.43
C PHE A 88 -9.34 5.47 -13.58
N MET A 89 -8.38 6.23 -13.08
CA MET A 89 -6.96 5.90 -13.15
C MET A 89 -6.63 4.65 -12.33
N THR A 90 -7.16 4.54 -11.11
CA THR A 90 -7.02 3.36 -10.26
C THR A 90 -7.65 2.14 -10.92
N GLY A 91 -8.89 2.26 -11.42
CA GLY A 91 -9.56 1.17 -12.13
C GLY A 91 -8.83 0.73 -13.40
N PHE A 92 -8.27 1.67 -14.16
CA PHE A 92 -7.50 1.38 -15.37
C PHE A 92 -6.19 0.64 -15.07
N VAL A 93 -5.45 1.07 -14.05
CA VAL A 93 -4.20 0.43 -13.66
C VAL A 93 -4.45 -0.96 -13.08
N SER A 94 -5.43 -1.13 -12.18
CA SER A 94 -5.83 -2.44 -11.68
C SER A 94 -6.28 -3.38 -12.82
N GLY A 95 -7.03 -2.86 -13.79
CA GLY A 95 -7.45 -3.61 -14.98
C GLY A 95 -6.26 -4.09 -15.84
N ILE A 96 -5.28 -3.23 -16.08
CA ILE A 96 -4.05 -3.59 -16.81
C ILE A 96 -3.25 -4.65 -16.05
N SER A 97 -3.10 -4.51 -14.73
CA SER A 97 -2.42 -5.48 -13.89
C SER A 97 -3.08 -6.86 -13.98
N MET A 98 -4.40 -6.92 -13.88
CA MET A 98 -5.17 -8.17 -14.00
C MET A 98 -5.07 -8.77 -15.42
N PHE A 99 -5.08 -7.94 -16.46
CA PHE A 99 -4.89 -8.39 -17.84
C PHE A 99 -3.50 -9.02 -18.05
N ILE A 100 -2.44 -8.38 -17.56
CA ILE A 100 -1.06 -8.89 -17.67
C ILE A 100 -0.94 -10.25 -16.96
N GLN A 101 -1.53 -10.40 -15.77
CA GLN A 101 -1.51 -11.68 -15.04
C GLN A 101 -2.20 -12.81 -15.82
N GLN A 102 -3.38 -12.55 -16.39
CA GLN A 102 -4.10 -13.55 -17.18
C GLN A 102 -3.39 -13.86 -18.50
N TRP A 103 -2.78 -12.85 -19.12
CA TRP A 103 -2.00 -13.03 -20.34
C TRP A 103 -0.76 -13.90 -20.10
N ILE A 104 -0.04 -13.71 -18.99
CA ILE A 104 1.10 -14.56 -18.60
C ILE A 104 0.66 -16.01 -18.39
N ASN A 105 -0.46 -16.24 -17.68
CA ASN A 105 -1.02 -17.58 -17.49
C ASN A 105 -1.37 -18.24 -18.83
N GLY A 106 -1.98 -17.50 -19.76
CA GLY A 106 -2.25 -17.98 -21.11
C GLY A 106 -0.97 -18.32 -21.89
N LEU A 107 0.06 -17.49 -21.78
CA LEU A 107 1.35 -17.70 -22.43
C LEU A 107 2.08 -18.93 -21.88
N GLN A 108 2.00 -19.19 -20.57
CA GLN A 108 2.55 -20.40 -19.95
C GLN A 108 1.88 -21.67 -20.47
N LEU A 109 0.55 -21.68 -20.62
CA LEU A 109 -0.18 -22.82 -21.18
C LEU A 109 0.14 -23.02 -22.66
N TRP A 110 0.18 -21.94 -23.45
CA TRP A 110 0.52 -22.01 -24.86
C TRP A 110 1.94 -22.52 -25.09
N PHE A 111 2.92 -21.99 -24.34
CA PHE A 111 4.32 -22.41 -24.43
C PHE A 111 4.53 -23.84 -23.92
N GLY A 112 3.82 -24.24 -22.86
CA GLY A 112 3.78 -25.63 -22.39
C GLY A 112 3.32 -26.59 -23.47
N GLY A 113 2.20 -26.29 -24.14
CA GLY A 113 1.69 -27.08 -25.26
C GLY A 113 2.63 -27.07 -26.48
N TYR A 114 3.26 -25.94 -26.78
CA TYR A 114 4.22 -25.83 -27.88
C TYR A 114 5.45 -26.73 -27.68
N ILE A 115 6.01 -26.78 -26.47
CA ILE A 115 7.16 -27.65 -26.18
C ILE A 115 6.77 -29.12 -26.30
N LEU A 116 5.58 -29.50 -25.80
CA LEU A 116 5.08 -30.87 -25.88
C LEU A 116 4.87 -31.32 -27.33
N SER A 117 4.46 -30.40 -28.21
CA SER A 117 4.29 -30.66 -29.64
C SER A 117 5.62 -30.74 -30.40
N LYS A 118 6.62 -29.96 -30.00
CA LYS A 118 7.92 -29.86 -30.70
C LYS A 118 8.92 -30.93 -30.30
N PHE A 119 8.86 -31.41 -29.06
CA PHE A 119 9.77 -32.40 -28.50
C PHE A 119 9.00 -33.59 -27.90
N PRO A 120 8.26 -34.35 -28.72
CA PRO A 120 7.42 -35.45 -28.26
C PRO A 120 8.21 -36.64 -27.68
N ASP A 121 9.50 -36.79 -28.05
CA ASP A 121 10.35 -37.88 -27.56
C ASP A 121 11.11 -37.53 -26.25
N ASP A 122 11.23 -36.24 -25.93
CA ASP A 122 11.99 -35.76 -24.76
C ASP A 122 11.11 -35.38 -23.55
N TYR A 123 9.82 -35.08 -23.77
CA TYR A 123 8.91 -34.61 -22.72
C TYR A 123 7.54 -35.26 -22.82
N ASP A 124 7.07 -35.84 -21.70
CA ASP A 124 5.70 -36.34 -21.57
C ASP A 124 4.77 -35.29 -20.94
N PHE A 125 3.46 -35.47 -21.12
CA PHE A 125 2.44 -34.65 -20.47
C PHE A 125 2.54 -34.71 -18.94
N ASN A 126 2.97 -35.86 -18.38
CA ASN A 126 3.21 -36.00 -16.96
C ASN A 126 4.32 -35.06 -16.47
N ASP A 127 5.42 -34.94 -17.22
CA ASP A 127 6.54 -34.06 -16.89
C ASP A 127 6.12 -32.58 -16.90
N PHE A 128 5.25 -32.20 -17.83
CA PHE A 128 4.66 -30.86 -17.88
C PHE A 128 3.80 -30.57 -16.66
N LEU A 129 2.92 -31.50 -16.25
CA LEU A 129 2.09 -31.33 -15.06
C LEU A 129 2.93 -31.19 -13.80
N ILE A 130 3.95 -32.05 -13.63
CA ILE A 130 4.86 -31.97 -12.48
C ILE A 130 5.58 -30.62 -12.45
N ALA A 131 6.10 -30.15 -13.59
CA ALA A 131 6.77 -28.85 -13.68
C ALA A 131 5.80 -27.70 -13.38
N ASN A 132 4.58 -27.75 -13.88
CA ASN A 132 3.55 -26.74 -13.64
C ASN A 132 3.16 -26.65 -12.16
N PHE A 133 2.88 -27.78 -11.51
CA PHE A 133 2.58 -27.79 -10.08
C PHE A 133 3.75 -27.33 -9.22
N ALA A 134 4.99 -27.74 -9.55
CA ALA A 134 6.18 -27.29 -8.84
C ALA A 134 6.34 -25.76 -8.90
N VAL A 135 6.13 -25.17 -10.08
CA VAL A 135 6.17 -23.70 -10.26
C VAL A 135 5.04 -23.01 -9.48
N LEU A 136 3.83 -23.55 -9.51
CA LEU A 136 2.68 -23.00 -8.76
C LEU A 136 2.94 -22.98 -7.25
N PHE A 137 3.44 -24.09 -6.68
CA PHE A 137 3.79 -24.13 -5.26
C PHE A 137 4.95 -23.21 -4.90
N ALA A 138 5.96 -23.10 -5.77
CA ALA A 138 7.06 -22.17 -5.58
C ALA A 138 6.56 -20.70 -5.57
N LEU A 139 5.70 -20.32 -6.52
CA LEU A 139 5.08 -18.99 -6.58
C LEU A 139 4.22 -18.72 -5.35
N PHE A 140 3.46 -19.71 -4.87
CA PHE A 140 2.64 -19.56 -3.67
C PHE A 140 3.49 -19.32 -2.42
N GLY A 141 4.56 -20.11 -2.23
CA GLY A 141 5.51 -19.91 -1.13
C GLY A 141 6.22 -18.56 -1.20
N LEU A 142 6.60 -18.13 -2.41
CA LEU A 142 7.21 -16.83 -2.65
C LEU A 142 6.24 -15.68 -2.35
N GLY A 143 4.96 -15.81 -2.72
CA GLY A 143 3.90 -14.86 -2.37
C GLY A 143 3.71 -14.70 -0.86
N ALA A 144 3.66 -15.82 -0.13
CA ALA A 144 3.58 -15.80 1.34
C ALA A 144 4.81 -15.15 1.98
N ALA A 145 6.01 -15.42 1.45
CA ALA A 145 7.24 -14.78 1.93
C ALA A 145 7.25 -13.26 1.69
N PHE A 146 6.71 -12.78 0.57
CA PHE A 146 6.60 -11.34 0.30
C PHE A 146 5.63 -10.63 1.24
N GLN A 147 4.51 -11.26 1.61
CA GLN A 147 3.60 -10.72 2.62
C GLN A 147 4.29 -10.59 3.99
N ASP A 148 4.99 -11.63 4.44
CA ASP A 148 5.74 -11.60 5.72
C ASP A 148 6.84 -10.52 5.72
N ILE A 149 7.54 -10.32 4.59
CA ILE A 149 8.53 -9.24 4.46
C ILE A 149 7.87 -7.86 4.55
N SER A 150 6.68 -7.67 3.96
CA SER A 150 5.94 -6.41 4.04
C SER A 150 5.53 -6.10 5.48
N ASP A 151 4.96 -7.08 6.18
CA ASP A 151 4.51 -6.93 7.56
C ASP A 151 5.68 -6.59 8.50
N ARG A 152 6.83 -7.23 8.32
CA ARG A 152 8.04 -6.94 9.13
C ARG A 152 8.49 -5.49 9.02
N LYS A 153 8.44 -4.89 7.82
CA LYS A 153 8.82 -3.48 7.62
C LYS A 153 7.88 -2.54 8.37
N GLU A 154 6.60 -2.84 8.38
CA GLU A 154 5.60 -2.05 9.11
C GLU A 154 5.77 -2.18 10.63
N VAL A 155 6.06 -3.39 11.12
CA VAL A 155 6.39 -3.64 12.53
C VAL A 155 7.63 -2.85 12.95
N GLU A 156 8.70 -2.87 12.15
CA GLU A 156 9.93 -2.11 12.43
C GLU A 156 9.67 -0.60 12.47
N LYS A 157 8.90 -0.07 11.51
CA LYS A 157 8.49 1.35 11.47
C LYS A 157 7.71 1.73 12.73
N SER A 158 6.76 0.89 13.16
CA SER A 158 5.92 1.13 14.33
C SER A 158 6.70 1.00 15.64
N ALA A 159 7.54 -0.03 15.79
CA ALA A 159 8.41 -0.21 16.93
C ALA A 159 9.39 0.97 17.06
N GLY A 160 9.97 1.43 15.93
CA GLY A 160 10.85 2.60 15.90
C GLY A 160 10.17 3.87 16.44
N ARG A 161 8.91 4.11 16.11
CA ARG A 161 8.13 5.22 16.67
C ARG A 161 7.94 5.09 18.19
N ILE A 162 7.65 3.88 18.68
CA ILE A 162 7.49 3.63 20.12
C ILE A 162 8.81 3.86 20.86
N PHE A 163 9.91 3.28 20.38
CA PHE A 163 11.22 3.48 20.99
C PHE A 163 11.67 4.94 20.95
N TYR A 164 11.40 5.65 19.85
CA TYR A 164 11.66 7.08 19.76
C TYR A 164 10.91 7.88 20.85
N LEU A 165 9.64 7.56 21.11
CA LEU A 165 8.86 8.22 22.16
C LEU A 165 9.35 7.87 23.57
N LEU A 166 9.82 6.64 23.79
CA LEU A 166 10.36 6.19 25.08
C LEU A 166 11.74 6.80 25.39
N ASP A 167 12.64 6.84 24.40
CA ASP A 167 14.01 7.36 24.57
C ASP A 167 14.09 8.89 24.51
N ARG A 168 13.00 9.57 24.13
CA ARG A 168 12.94 11.03 24.09
C ARG A 168 13.08 11.61 25.49
N ALA A 169 14.23 12.21 25.79
CA ALA A 169 14.44 13.00 26.99
C ALA A 169 13.51 14.23 27.01
N SER A 170 12.63 14.30 28.01
CA SER A 170 11.75 15.46 28.20
C SER A 170 12.53 16.66 28.75
N SER A 171 12.26 17.86 28.25
CA SER A 171 12.91 19.09 28.73
C SER A 171 12.45 19.50 30.14
N ILE A 172 11.26 19.04 30.55
CA ILE A 172 10.74 19.20 31.91
C ILE A 172 10.41 17.79 32.37
N ASP A 173 11.28 17.20 33.20
CA ASP A 173 11.09 15.85 33.71
C ASP A 173 10.16 15.86 34.94
N PRO A 174 8.91 15.38 34.82
CA PRO A 174 7.98 15.33 35.95
C PRO A 174 8.34 14.25 36.98
N LEU A 175 9.26 13.33 36.65
CA LEU A 175 9.76 12.28 37.54
C LEU A 175 11.06 12.70 38.26
N SER A 176 11.63 13.86 37.90
CA SER A 176 12.81 14.38 38.58
C SER A 176 12.50 14.75 40.03
N THR A 177 13.34 14.25 40.94
CA THR A 177 13.25 14.51 42.38
C THR A 177 14.03 15.75 42.82
N GLU A 178 14.62 16.49 41.87
CA GLU A 178 15.44 17.67 42.14
C GLU A 178 14.62 18.93 42.46
N GLY A 179 13.30 18.90 42.29
CA GLY A 179 12.40 20.00 42.63
C GLY A 179 12.15 20.15 44.13
N LYS A 180 11.97 21.40 44.60
CA LYS A 180 11.51 21.68 45.98
C LYS A 180 10.13 21.08 46.20
N LYS A 181 10.05 20.04 47.04
CA LYS A 181 8.79 19.55 47.60
C LYS A 181 8.26 20.59 48.60
N LEU A 182 7.04 21.06 48.35
CA LEU A 182 6.28 21.93 49.26
C LEU A 182 5.77 21.14 50.48
#